data_AF-A0A087GH57-F1
#
_entry.id   AF-A0A087GH57-F1
#
_cell.length_a   1.000
_cell.length_b   1.000
_cell.length_c   1.000
_cell.angle_alpha   90.00
_cell.angle_beta   90.00
_cell.angle_gamma   90.00
#
_symmetry.space_group_name_H-M   'P 1'
#
loop_
_entity.id
_entity.type
_entity.pdbx_description
1 polymer ?
#
loop_
_entity_poly.entity_id
_entity_poly.type
_entity_poly.pdbx_seq_one_letter_code
_entity_poly.pdbx_strand_id
1 'polypeptide(L)'
;MKSLSMALPLQTKNLVHPITNNKNILRSHHQSPLRVRVSCSVTNTTKFQPNRQKLVVENPPLSNDPTLQSTWTHRLWVAAGCTTVFTSFAKSIVGGFGSHRWLEPALAAYAGYVLADLGSGVYHWVIDNFGDESTPLVGTQIQAAQGHHTWPWTITKRQFANNSHALARGITLTVLPLVLAFNNHVVHGFVSTFAFCILFCQQFHAWAHGSKSKLPPSVVALQDMGLLLSRRQHVNHHGRPPYYSYCIVSGAWNKVLDESKVFEALENLLYFQFGVRPRSWSDPNSEWTEETDICNNQA
;
A
#
# COMPACT_ATOMS: atom_id res chain seq x y z
N MET A 1 -26.77 -3.07 73.51
CA MET A 1 -27.80 -3.82 72.77
C MET A 1 -27.33 -3.95 71.32
N LYS A 2 -27.04 -5.18 70.86
CA LYS A 2 -26.86 -5.64 69.45
C LYS A 2 -25.71 -5.00 68.63
N SER A 3 -24.93 -5.69 67.81
CA SER A 3 -24.81 -7.10 67.41
C SER A 3 -23.49 -7.27 66.63
N LEU A 4 -22.91 -8.47 66.70
CA LEU A 4 -21.75 -9.00 65.97
C LEU A 4 -21.88 -8.92 64.43
N SER A 5 -20.75 -8.86 63.69
CA SER A 5 -20.14 -10.05 63.05
C SER A 5 -18.90 -9.75 62.17
N MET A 6 -17.92 -10.65 62.28
CA MET A 6 -16.65 -10.86 61.55
C MET A 6 -16.83 -11.10 60.02
N ALA A 7 -15.89 -10.64 59.17
CA ALA A 7 -14.73 -11.37 58.56
C ALA A 7 -15.16 -12.55 57.62
N LEU A 8 -14.70 -12.78 56.37
CA LEU A 8 -13.38 -12.76 55.70
C LEU A 8 -13.61 -12.77 54.14
N PRO A 9 -12.57 -12.69 53.27
CA PRO A 9 -12.68 -12.50 51.81
C PRO A 9 -12.69 -13.81 51.01
N LEU A 10 -13.29 -13.80 49.81
CA LEU A 10 -13.16 -14.89 48.82
C LEU A 10 -12.12 -14.52 47.74
N GLN A 11 -10.96 -15.16 47.81
CA GLN A 11 -10.08 -15.40 46.66
C GLN A 11 -10.70 -16.49 45.77
N THR A 12 -10.92 -16.19 44.48
CA THR A 12 -11.14 -17.22 43.46
C THR A 12 -9.80 -17.60 42.83
N LYS A 13 -9.23 -18.72 43.31
CA LYS A 13 -8.15 -19.44 42.62
C LYS A 13 -8.76 -20.24 41.47
N ASN A 14 -8.51 -19.82 40.23
CA ASN A 14 -8.79 -20.66 39.06
C ASN A 14 -7.72 -21.75 38.98
N LEU A 15 -8.17 -23.01 39.02
CA LEU A 15 -7.36 -24.20 38.83
C LEU A 15 -6.87 -24.28 37.38
N VAL A 16 -5.56 -24.41 37.22
CA VAL A 16 -4.87 -24.82 35.99
C VAL A 16 -4.97 -26.34 35.89
N HIS A 17 -5.64 -26.85 34.85
CA HIS A 17 -5.54 -28.26 34.44
C HIS A 17 -4.40 -28.43 33.42
N PRO A 18 -3.50 -29.41 33.59
CA PRO A 18 -2.47 -29.72 32.59
C PRO A 18 -3.04 -30.67 31.53
N ILE A 19 -2.99 -30.26 30.26
CA ILE A 19 -3.23 -31.15 29.12
C ILE A 19 -1.91 -31.85 28.80
N THR A 20 -1.91 -33.17 28.98
CA THR A 20 -0.80 -34.07 28.71
C THR A 20 -0.66 -34.36 27.21
N ASN A 21 0.59 -34.32 26.75
CA ASN A 21 1.05 -34.83 25.47
C ASN A 21 0.71 -36.31 25.31
N ASN A 22 0.15 -36.70 24.16
CA ASN A 22 0.21 -38.10 23.72
C ASN A 22 0.64 -38.18 22.25
N LYS A 23 1.94 -38.44 22.06
CA LYS A 23 2.51 -38.91 20.80
C LYS A 23 2.23 -40.41 20.73
N ASN A 24 1.46 -40.87 19.74
CA ASN A 24 1.51 -42.28 19.34
C ASN A 24 1.70 -42.40 17.83
N ILE A 25 2.78 -43.09 17.52
CA ILE A 25 3.30 -43.49 16.23
C ILE A 25 2.51 -44.70 15.75
N LEU A 26 2.13 -44.74 14.46
CA LEU A 26 1.92 -46.01 13.77
C LEU A 26 2.46 -45.93 12.33
N ARG A 27 3.56 -46.65 12.11
CA ARG A 27 4.05 -47.11 10.80
C ARG A 27 3.41 -48.46 10.48
N SER A 28 2.95 -48.68 9.26
CA SER A 28 3.02 -49.94 8.49
C SER A 28 2.27 -49.72 7.16
N HIS A 29 2.90 -49.78 5.98
CA HIS A 29 3.38 -50.92 5.18
C HIS A 29 2.53 -51.07 3.89
N HIS A 30 3.26 -51.14 2.78
CA HIS A 30 2.85 -51.55 1.44
C HIS A 30 1.83 -52.69 1.41
N GLN A 31 0.84 -52.59 0.52
CA GLN A 31 0.35 -53.70 -0.30
C GLN A 31 -0.50 -53.19 -1.49
N SER A 32 0.01 -53.41 -2.72
CA SER A 32 -0.80 -53.68 -3.92
C SER A 32 -0.97 -55.21 -3.99
N PRO A 33 -2.01 -55.81 -4.63
CA PRO A 33 -2.36 -55.61 -6.04
C PRO A 33 -3.86 -55.75 -6.37
N LEU A 34 -4.26 -55.43 -7.61
CA LEU A 34 -5.07 -56.31 -8.50
C LEU A 34 -5.46 -55.55 -9.77
N ARG A 35 -4.92 -56.04 -10.89
CA ARG A 35 -5.29 -55.67 -12.27
C ARG A 35 -6.67 -56.25 -12.56
N VAL A 36 -7.66 -55.39 -12.76
CA VAL A 36 -8.90 -55.76 -13.46
C VAL A 36 -8.76 -55.32 -14.92
N ARG A 37 -8.76 -56.32 -15.82
CA ARG A 37 -8.75 -56.15 -17.27
C ARG A 37 -10.20 -56.12 -17.73
N VAL A 38 -10.66 -55.01 -18.30
CA VAL A 38 -11.91 -54.94 -19.07
C VAL A 38 -11.53 -54.56 -20.50
N SER A 39 -11.99 -55.35 -21.47
CA SER A 39 -11.77 -55.14 -22.89
C SER A 39 -13.09 -54.84 -23.62
N CYS A 40 -12.93 -54.10 -24.74
CA CYS A 40 -13.87 -53.85 -25.85
C CYS A 40 -14.88 -52.71 -25.61
N SER A 41 -15.20 -51.81 -26.55
CA SER A 41 -15.09 -51.85 -28.02
C SER A 41 -14.75 -50.47 -28.60
N VAL A 42 -14.10 -50.48 -29.78
CA VAL A 42 -13.98 -49.31 -30.65
C VAL A 42 -15.31 -49.07 -31.34
N THR A 43 -15.92 -47.91 -31.11
CA THR A 43 -16.99 -47.37 -31.95
C THR A 43 -16.48 -46.07 -32.56
N ASN A 44 -16.29 -46.07 -33.88
CA ASN A 44 -15.98 -44.87 -34.65
C ASN A 44 -17.24 -43.99 -34.71
N THR A 45 -17.23 -42.84 -34.05
CA THR A 45 -18.19 -41.77 -34.28
C THR A 45 -17.46 -40.49 -34.68
N THR A 46 -17.54 -40.24 -35.98
CA THR A 46 -17.56 -38.94 -36.68
C THR A 46 -16.96 -37.73 -35.97
N LYS A 47 -15.87 -37.21 -36.54
CA LYS A 47 -15.35 -35.84 -36.31
C LYS A 47 -16.50 -34.82 -36.38
N PHE A 48 -16.94 -34.33 -35.23
CA PHE A 48 -17.59 -33.04 -35.12
C PHE A 48 -16.49 -32.02 -34.80
N GLN A 49 -16.19 -31.14 -35.76
CA GLN A 49 -15.46 -29.92 -35.45
C GLN A 49 -16.42 -28.97 -34.74
N PRO A 50 -16.23 -28.61 -33.46
CA PRO A 50 -16.91 -27.46 -32.92
C PRO A 50 -16.27 -26.23 -33.54
N ASN A 51 -17.11 -25.47 -34.25
CA ASN A 51 -16.80 -24.16 -34.80
C ASN A 51 -16.10 -23.33 -33.72
N ARG A 52 -14.82 -23.02 -33.92
CA ARG A 52 -14.03 -22.18 -33.02
C ARG A 52 -14.56 -20.76 -33.21
N GLN A 53 -15.68 -20.43 -32.55
CA GLN A 53 -16.05 -19.05 -32.33
C GLN A 53 -14.85 -18.40 -31.65
N LYS A 54 -14.23 -17.49 -32.39
CA LYS A 54 -13.18 -16.62 -31.91
C LYS A 54 -13.83 -15.83 -30.79
N LEU A 55 -13.65 -16.29 -29.54
CA LEU A 55 -14.01 -15.50 -28.37
C LEU A 55 -13.11 -14.28 -28.43
N VAL A 56 -13.64 -13.22 -29.03
CA VAL A 56 -13.05 -11.90 -28.90
C VAL A 56 -13.15 -11.63 -27.41
N VAL A 57 -12.02 -11.77 -26.71
CA VAL A 57 -11.86 -11.19 -25.39
C VAL A 57 -11.93 -9.70 -25.63
N GLU A 58 -13.15 -9.19 -25.58
CA GLU A 58 -13.42 -7.78 -25.48
C GLU A 58 -12.80 -7.39 -24.14
N ASN A 59 -11.69 -6.66 -24.18
CA ASN A 59 -11.16 -6.03 -22.98
C ASN A 59 -12.33 -5.25 -22.37
N PRO A 60 -12.75 -5.52 -21.13
CA PRO A 60 -13.84 -4.76 -20.55
C PRO A 60 -13.46 -3.28 -20.66
N PRO A 61 -14.37 -2.40 -21.12
CA PRO A 61 -14.08 -0.99 -21.21
C PRO A 61 -13.55 -0.52 -19.86
N LEU A 62 -12.53 0.33 -19.88
CA LEU A 62 -12.06 1.09 -18.73
C LEU A 62 -13.31 1.50 -17.94
N SER A 63 -13.44 1.01 -16.70
CA SER A 63 -14.67 1.14 -15.90
C SER A 63 -15.33 2.50 -16.10
N ASN A 64 -16.54 2.50 -16.65
CA ASN A 64 -17.35 3.70 -16.87
C ASN A 64 -17.85 4.31 -15.54
N ASP A 65 -17.40 3.77 -14.40
CA ASP A 65 -17.66 4.32 -13.07
C ASP A 65 -17.14 5.77 -12.97
N PRO A 66 -18.04 6.77 -12.86
CA PRO A 66 -17.65 8.17 -12.75
C PRO A 66 -16.74 8.47 -11.56
N THR A 67 -16.79 7.66 -10.49
CA THR A 67 -15.99 7.85 -9.28
C THR A 67 -14.49 7.59 -9.51
N LEU A 68 -14.14 6.84 -10.56
CA LEU A 68 -12.76 6.51 -10.95
C LEU A 68 -12.18 7.50 -11.96
N GLN A 69 -13.02 8.36 -12.55
CA GLN A 69 -12.62 9.30 -13.60
C GLN A 69 -12.02 10.59 -13.03
N SER A 70 -11.16 11.25 -13.80
CA SER A 70 -10.57 12.54 -13.43
C SER A 70 -11.44 13.69 -13.91
N THR A 71 -11.87 14.53 -12.99
CA THR A 71 -12.52 15.82 -13.28
C THR A 71 -11.49 16.84 -13.78
N TRP A 72 -11.97 17.95 -14.35
CA TRP A 72 -11.11 19.08 -14.70
C TRP A 72 -10.42 19.67 -13.48
N THR A 73 -11.09 19.72 -12.32
CA THR A 73 -10.50 20.17 -11.06
C THR A 73 -9.32 19.28 -10.64
N HIS A 74 -9.45 17.96 -10.77
CA HIS A 74 -8.34 17.04 -10.50
C HIS A 74 -7.14 17.35 -11.40
N ARG A 75 -7.39 17.51 -12.70
CA ARG A 75 -6.35 17.79 -13.71
C ARG A 75 -5.68 19.14 -13.46
N LEU A 76 -6.45 20.16 -13.09
CA LEU A 76 -5.93 21.49 -12.76
C LEU A 76 -4.98 21.45 -11.56
N TRP A 77 -5.36 20.76 -10.48
CA TRP A 77 -4.49 20.63 -9.31
C TRP A 77 -3.21 19.85 -9.61
N VAL A 78 -3.29 18.79 -10.40
CA VAL A 78 -2.10 18.06 -10.85
C VAL A 78 -1.21 18.96 -11.72
N ALA A 79 -1.78 19.70 -12.67
CA ALA A 79 -1.01 20.63 -13.49
C ALA A 79 -0.32 21.71 -12.66
N ALA A 80 -1.02 22.30 -11.68
CA ALA A 80 -0.46 23.31 -10.77
C ALA A 80 0.65 22.71 -9.89
N GLY A 81 0.44 21.52 -9.33
CA GLY A 81 1.42 20.82 -8.50
C GLY A 81 2.68 20.46 -9.28
N CYS A 82 2.52 19.86 -10.45
CA CYS A 82 3.64 19.55 -11.35
C CYS A 82 4.40 20.81 -11.76
N THR A 83 3.71 21.88 -12.15
CA THR A 83 4.34 23.15 -12.53
C THR A 83 5.17 23.71 -11.38
N THR A 84 4.63 23.67 -10.15
CA THR A 84 5.32 24.10 -8.94
C THR A 84 6.60 23.29 -8.70
N VAL A 85 6.51 21.97 -8.75
CA VAL A 85 7.63 21.05 -8.56
C VAL A 85 8.72 21.26 -9.63
N PHE A 86 8.34 21.32 -10.90
CA PHE A 86 9.30 21.50 -12.00
C PHE A 86 9.93 22.88 -12.01
N THR A 87 9.21 23.92 -11.57
CA THR A 87 9.81 25.26 -11.39
C THR A 87 10.85 25.25 -10.28
N SER A 88 10.54 24.61 -9.14
CA SER A 88 11.52 24.41 -8.06
C SER A 88 12.74 23.65 -8.56
N PHE A 89 12.53 22.53 -9.26
CA PHE A 89 13.61 21.72 -9.83
C PHE A 89 14.49 22.54 -10.79
N ALA A 90 13.87 23.31 -11.70
CA ALA A 90 14.60 24.18 -12.62
C ALA A 90 15.46 25.22 -11.90
N LYS A 91 14.96 25.85 -10.83
CA LYS A 91 15.76 26.75 -9.99
C LYS A 91 16.96 26.06 -9.36
N SER A 92 16.79 24.82 -8.90
CA SER A 92 17.89 24.01 -8.34
C SER A 92 18.98 23.74 -9.38
N ILE A 93 18.59 23.28 -10.58
CA ILE A 93 19.52 22.96 -11.67
C ILE A 93 20.23 24.23 -12.15
N VAL A 94 19.49 25.29 -12.51
CA VAL A 94 20.06 26.53 -13.02
C VAL A 94 21.02 27.17 -12.00
N GLY A 95 20.63 27.24 -10.73
CA GLY A 95 21.51 27.78 -9.69
C GLY A 95 22.70 26.87 -9.38
N GLY A 96 22.54 25.54 -9.39
CA GLY A 96 23.61 24.56 -9.20
C GLY A 96 24.70 24.68 -10.26
N PHE A 97 24.32 24.71 -11.54
CA PHE A 97 25.25 24.86 -12.63
C PHE A 97 25.83 26.29 -12.71
N GLY A 98 24.98 27.32 -12.55
CA GLY A 98 25.41 28.72 -12.63
C GLY A 98 26.39 29.13 -11.53
N SER A 99 26.38 28.45 -10.39
CA SER A 99 27.34 28.66 -9.28
C SER A 99 28.50 27.66 -9.27
N HIS A 100 28.53 26.71 -10.21
CA HIS A 100 29.46 25.56 -10.21
C HIS A 100 29.42 24.68 -8.94
N ARG A 101 28.36 24.79 -8.12
CA ARG A 101 28.13 24.00 -6.91
C ARG A 101 26.97 23.03 -7.12
N TRP A 102 27.12 22.10 -8.06
CA TRP A 102 26.06 21.13 -8.40
C TRP A 102 25.97 19.96 -7.40
N LEU A 103 27.01 19.71 -6.60
CA LEU A 103 27.02 18.63 -5.61
C LEU A 103 26.06 18.90 -4.43
N GLU A 104 26.04 20.13 -3.92
CA GLU A 104 25.19 20.52 -2.79
C GLU A 104 23.68 20.29 -3.06
N PRO A 105 23.08 20.81 -4.16
CA PRO A 105 21.69 20.54 -4.48
C PRO A 105 21.43 19.06 -4.82
N ALA A 106 22.41 18.32 -5.34
CA ALA A 106 22.26 16.89 -5.59
C ALA A 106 22.18 16.08 -4.28
N LEU A 107 23.02 16.39 -3.28
CA LEU A 107 22.94 15.79 -1.95
C LEU A 107 21.63 16.18 -1.25
N ALA A 108 21.20 17.43 -1.39
CA ALA A 108 19.93 17.90 -0.86
C ALA A 108 18.74 17.17 -1.52
N ALA A 109 18.78 16.95 -2.85
CA ALA A 109 17.80 16.15 -3.57
C ALA A 109 17.75 14.71 -3.07
N TYR A 110 18.90 14.07 -2.88
CA TYR A 110 18.98 12.73 -2.31
C TYR A 110 18.37 12.66 -0.90
N ALA A 111 18.66 13.63 -0.03
CA ALA A 111 18.01 13.73 1.28
C ALA A 111 16.49 13.92 1.15
N GLY A 112 16.04 14.72 0.18
CA GLY A 112 14.62 14.92 -0.13
C GLY A 112 13.91 13.61 -0.52
N TYR A 113 14.55 12.78 -1.35
CA TYR A 113 14.03 11.46 -1.71
C TYR A 113 13.92 10.53 -0.49
N VAL A 114 14.99 10.42 0.31
CA VAL A 114 15.01 9.56 1.50
C VAL A 114 13.95 9.99 2.52
N LEU A 115 13.80 11.29 2.75
CA LEU A 115 12.79 11.80 3.69
C LEU A 115 11.37 11.75 3.13
N ALA A 116 11.17 11.80 1.81
CA ALA A 116 9.84 11.64 1.22
C ALA A 116 9.31 10.21 1.42
N ASP A 117 10.17 9.19 1.32
CA ASP A 117 9.77 7.81 1.61
C ASP A 117 9.34 7.66 3.08
N LEU A 118 10.13 8.17 4.02
CA LEU A 118 9.77 8.21 5.45
C LEU A 118 8.45 8.96 5.69
N GLY A 119 8.32 10.17 5.14
CA GLY A 119 7.13 11.01 5.27
C GLY A 119 5.88 10.34 4.70
N SER A 120 6.01 9.60 3.59
CA SER A 120 4.91 8.83 3.02
C SER A 120 4.43 7.73 3.98
N GLY A 121 5.36 7.05 4.66
CA GLY A 121 5.01 6.01 5.64
C GLY A 121 4.36 6.56 6.89
N VAL A 122 4.86 7.66 7.44
CA VAL A 122 4.22 8.33 8.59
C VAL A 122 2.80 8.77 8.25
N TYR A 123 2.61 9.40 7.08
CA TYR A 123 1.29 9.85 6.66
C TYR A 123 0.33 8.67 6.44
N HIS A 124 0.79 7.62 5.76
CA HIS A 124 0.00 6.42 5.49
C HIS A 124 -0.42 5.72 6.79
N TRP A 125 0.52 5.53 7.73
CA TRP A 125 0.21 4.99 9.06
C TRP A 125 -0.87 5.80 9.78
N VAL A 126 -0.80 7.14 9.72
CA VAL A 126 -1.80 8.00 10.38
C VAL A 126 -3.20 7.81 9.79
N ILE A 127 -3.34 7.87 8.46
CA ILE A 127 -4.66 7.85 7.80
C ILE A 127 -5.33 6.48 7.86
N ASP A 128 -4.55 5.41 7.96
CA ASP A 128 -5.08 4.05 8.13
C ASP A 128 -5.64 3.84 9.54
N ASN A 129 -4.97 4.42 10.54
CA ASN A 129 -5.20 4.10 11.94
C ASN A 129 -6.11 5.07 12.68
N PHE A 130 -6.14 6.35 12.27
CA PHE A 130 -6.80 7.40 13.05
C PHE A 130 -7.78 8.23 12.23
N GLY A 131 -8.80 8.72 12.92
CA GLY A 131 -9.87 9.51 12.32
C GLY A 131 -10.80 8.71 11.41
N ASP A 132 -11.68 9.47 10.78
CA ASP A 132 -12.69 9.02 9.82
C ASP A 132 -12.97 10.11 8.77
N GLU A 133 -13.99 9.89 7.95
CA GLU A 133 -14.47 10.80 6.90
C GLU A 133 -14.86 12.21 7.39
N SER A 134 -15.17 12.38 8.68
CA SER A 134 -15.51 13.67 9.28
C SER A 134 -14.28 14.48 9.71
N THR A 135 -13.08 13.88 9.66
CA THR A 135 -11.83 14.56 10.05
C THR A 135 -11.59 15.80 9.18
N PRO A 136 -11.40 16.99 9.78
CA PRO A 136 -11.19 18.22 9.03
C PRO A 136 -10.01 18.10 8.05
N LEU A 137 -10.18 18.64 6.84
CA LEU A 137 -9.19 18.73 5.76
C LEU A 137 -8.74 17.39 5.12
N VAL A 138 -8.70 16.30 5.88
CA VAL A 138 -8.14 15.00 5.45
C VAL A 138 -9.14 13.84 5.47
N GLY A 139 -10.38 14.04 5.95
CA GLY A 139 -11.37 12.96 6.09
C GLY A 139 -11.65 12.19 4.81
N THR A 140 -11.71 12.86 3.66
CA THR A 140 -11.87 12.17 2.36
C THR A 140 -10.67 11.30 1.98
N GLN A 141 -9.47 11.65 2.44
CA GLN A 141 -8.26 10.86 2.20
C GLN A 141 -8.21 9.66 3.14
N ILE A 142 -8.62 9.86 4.40
CA ILE A 142 -8.77 8.79 5.41
C ILE A 142 -9.78 7.74 4.92
N GLN A 143 -10.96 8.18 4.47
CA GLN A 143 -11.98 7.28 3.90
C GLN A 143 -11.45 6.51 2.68
N ALA A 144 -10.72 7.19 1.78
CA ALA A 144 -10.15 6.56 0.59
C ALA A 144 -9.04 5.54 0.92
N ALA A 145 -8.15 5.85 1.88
CA ALA A 145 -7.09 4.94 2.32
C ALA A 145 -7.66 3.71 3.03
N GLN A 146 -8.61 3.90 3.93
CA GLN A 146 -9.24 2.79 4.64
C GLN A 146 -10.06 1.89 3.70
N GLY A 147 -10.84 2.48 2.78
CA GLY A 147 -11.59 1.72 1.79
C GLY A 147 -10.71 0.96 0.79
N HIS A 148 -9.48 1.43 0.55
CA HIS A 148 -8.50 0.75 -0.29
C HIS A 148 -8.06 -0.60 0.27
N HIS A 149 -8.01 -0.78 1.59
CA HIS A 149 -7.65 -2.10 2.18
C HIS A 149 -8.75 -3.14 1.96
N THR A 150 -10.00 -2.71 1.80
CA THR A 150 -11.12 -3.59 1.41
C THR A 150 -11.11 -3.88 -0.10
N TRP A 151 -10.85 -2.85 -0.91
CA TRP A 151 -10.96 -2.90 -2.38
C TRP A 151 -9.66 -2.44 -3.08
N PRO A 152 -8.55 -3.19 -2.95
CA PRO A 152 -7.20 -2.73 -3.31
C PRO A 152 -7.00 -2.46 -4.80
N TRP A 153 -7.77 -3.11 -5.67
CA TRP A 153 -7.66 -2.91 -7.12
C TRP A 153 -8.11 -1.52 -7.56
N THR A 154 -8.95 -0.84 -6.77
CA THR A 154 -9.56 0.44 -7.16
C THR A 154 -8.51 1.51 -7.46
N ILE A 155 -7.39 1.53 -6.73
CA ILE A 155 -6.27 2.46 -6.96
C ILE A 155 -5.66 2.29 -8.36
N THR A 156 -5.68 1.07 -8.92
CA THR A 156 -5.13 0.77 -10.26
C THR A 156 -6.07 1.14 -11.39
N LYS A 157 -7.37 1.27 -11.10
CA LYS A 157 -8.42 1.63 -12.07
C LYS A 157 -8.73 3.12 -12.08
N ARG A 158 -8.49 3.80 -10.95
CA ARG A 158 -8.65 5.25 -10.82
C ARG A 158 -7.64 5.97 -11.70
N GLN A 159 -8.11 6.97 -12.45
CA GLN A 159 -7.24 7.76 -13.31
C GLN A 159 -6.21 8.56 -12.48
N PHE A 160 -5.01 8.75 -13.04
CA PHE A 160 -3.87 9.39 -12.36
C PHE A 160 -4.22 10.70 -11.64
N ALA A 161 -4.95 11.61 -12.30
CA ALA A 161 -5.27 12.90 -11.69
C ALA A 161 -6.26 12.75 -10.53
N ASN A 162 -7.24 11.85 -10.63
CA ASN A 162 -8.12 11.53 -9.51
C ASN A 162 -7.31 10.94 -8.33
N ASN A 163 -6.36 10.02 -8.57
CA ASN A 163 -5.48 9.48 -7.53
C ASN A 163 -4.60 10.55 -6.83
N SER A 164 -4.14 11.57 -7.56
CA SER A 164 -3.02 12.41 -7.11
C SER A 164 -3.40 13.85 -6.77
N HIS A 165 -4.60 14.32 -7.12
CA HIS A 165 -4.96 15.74 -7.01
C HIS A 165 -4.90 16.32 -5.59
N ALA A 166 -5.24 15.53 -4.56
CA ALA A 166 -5.21 15.99 -3.17
C ALA A 166 -3.78 16.33 -2.73
N LEU A 167 -2.82 15.46 -3.05
CA LEU A 167 -1.40 15.67 -2.81
C LEU A 167 -0.87 16.82 -3.67
N ALA A 168 -1.25 16.87 -4.96
CA ALA A 168 -0.84 17.96 -5.85
C ALA A 168 -1.34 19.33 -5.37
N ARG A 169 -2.56 19.41 -4.83
CA ARG A 169 -3.10 20.60 -4.17
C ARG A 169 -2.27 20.97 -2.93
N GLY A 170 -2.01 20.01 -2.04
CA GLY A 170 -1.18 20.23 -0.86
C GLY A 170 0.22 20.76 -1.22
N ILE A 171 0.87 20.14 -2.21
CA ILE A 171 2.17 20.58 -2.74
C ILE A 171 2.08 21.97 -3.35
N THR A 172 1.06 22.27 -4.15
CA THR A 172 0.88 23.62 -4.71
C THR A 172 0.80 24.66 -3.60
N LEU A 173 -0.04 24.45 -2.59
CA LEU A 173 -0.26 25.42 -1.53
C LEU A 173 0.93 25.60 -0.58
N THR A 174 1.75 24.56 -0.39
CA THR A 174 2.90 24.58 0.54
C THR A 174 4.23 24.93 -0.13
N VAL A 175 4.45 24.47 -1.36
CA VAL A 175 5.72 24.62 -2.07
C VAL A 175 5.75 25.86 -2.97
N LEU A 176 4.61 26.25 -3.58
CA LEU A 176 4.59 27.43 -4.46
C LEU A 176 5.06 28.71 -3.75
N PRO A 177 4.66 29.00 -2.49
CA PRO A 177 5.19 30.16 -1.78
C PRO A 177 6.71 30.12 -1.63
N LEU A 178 7.29 28.95 -1.38
CA LEU A 178 8.75 28.77 -1.29
C LEU A 178 9.42 29.02 -2.64
N VAL A 179 8.81 28.52 -3.72
CA VAL A 179 9.26 28.75 -5.10
C VAL A 179 9.25 30.24 -5.44
N LEU A 180 8.26 31.01 -4.99
CA LEU A 180 8.18 32.43 -5.29
C LEU A 180 9.10 33.27 -4.41
N ALA A 181 9.26 32.92 -3.12
CA ALA A 181 9.99 33.71 -2.14
C ALA A 181 11.51 33.48 -2.13
N PHE A 182 11.98 32.29 -2.51
CA PHE A 182 13.39 31.90 -2.40
C PHE A 182 14.01 31.56 -3.76
N ASN A 183 15.33 31.70 -3.84
CA ASN A 183 16.16 31.31 -5.01
C ASN A 183 17.35 30.43 -4.60
N ASN A 184 17.36 29.88 -3.39
CA ASN A 184 18.44 29.00 -2.94
C ASN A 184 18.32 27.63 -3.63
N HIS A 185 19.23 27.37 -4.56
CA HIS A 185 19.31 26.13 -5.34
C HIS A 185 19.42 24.83 -4.52
N VAL A 186 20.04 24.86 -3.34
CA VAL A 186 20.14 23.69 -2.43
C VAL A 186 18.78 23.39 -1.81
N VAL A 187 18.09 24.42 -1.30
CA VAL A 187 16.71 24.30 -0.79
C VAL A 187 15.78 23.77 -1.88
N HIS A 188 15.89 24.31 -3.10
CA HIS A 188 15.11 23.83 -4.23
C HIS A 188 15.44 22.38 -4.62
N GLY A 189 16.69 21.92 -4.47
CA GLY A 189 17.06 20.53 -4.73
C GLY A 189 16.33 19.57 -3.80
N PHE A 190 16.34 19.88 -2.50
CA PHE A 190 15.59 19.14 -1.49
C PHE A 190 14.08 19.19 -1.75
N VAL A 191 13.51 20.40 -1.81
CA VAL A 191 12.06 20.60 -1.85
C VAL A 191 11.46 20.05 -3.14
N SER A 192 12.11 20.23 -4.29
CA SER A 192 11.61 19.69 -5.56
C SER A 192 11.57 18.17 -5.55
N THR A 193 12.61 17.50 -5.07
CA THR A 193 12.67 16.04 -5.04
C THR A 193 11.70 15.45 -4.02
N PHE A 194 11.63 16.03 -2.82
CA PHE A 194 10.66 15.64 -1.81
C PHE A 194 9.23 15.78 -2.34
N ALA A 195 8.89 16.96 -2.87
CA ALA A 195 7.56 17.24 -3.39
C ALA A 195 7.19 16.41 -4.62
N PHE A 196 8.15 16.09 -5.50
CA PHE A 196 7.96 15.15 -6.60
C PHE A 196 7.56 13.78 -6.06
N CYS A 197 8.33 13.23 -5.13
CA CYS A 197 8.06 11.90 -4.57
C CYS A 197 6.69 11.85 -3.89
N ILE A 198 6.31 12.88 -3.12
CA ILE A 198 4.99 12.95 -2.48
C ILE A 198 3.86 13.12 -3.50
N LEU A 199 4.01 13.97 -4.52
CA LEU A 199 2.96 14.15 -5.53
C LEU A 199 2.67 12.84 -6.28
N PHE A 200 3.71 12.09 -6.62
CA PHE A 200 3.61 10.87 -7.41
C PHE A 200 3.50 9.57 -6.58
N CYS A 201 3.56 9.62 -5.25
CA CYS A 201 3.56 8.39 -4.43
C CYS A 201 2.30 7.54 -4.62
N GLN A 202 1.14 8.15 -4.88
CA GLN A 202 -0.09 7.40 -5.20
C GLN A 202 0.03 6.62 -6.52
N GLN A 203 0.79 7.14 -7.49
CA GLN A 203 1.06 6.43 -8.72
C GLN A 203 2.06 5.29 -8.51
N PHE A 204 3.07 5.50 -7.66
CA PHE A 204 4.02 4.45 -7.26
C PHE A 204 3.30 3.31 -6.53
N HIS A 205 2.42 3.66 -5.59
CA HIS A 205 1.52 2.74 -4.89
C HIS A 205 0.62 1.98 -5.88
N ALA A 206 -0.02 2.66 -6.83
CA ALA A 206 -0.83 1.99 -7.85
C ALA A 206 -0.01 0.99 -8.70
N TRP A 207 1.23 1.33 -9.05
CA TRP A 207 2.12 0.40 -9.73
C TRP A 207 2.55 -0.78 -8.85
N ALA A 208 2.64 -0.60 -7.54
CA ALA A 208 2.91 -1.70 -6.60
C ALA A 208 1.75 -2.72 -6.51
N HIS A 209 0.53 -2.35 -6.90
CA HIS A 209 -0.58 -3.31 -7.06
C HIS A 209 -0.57 -4.03 -8.42
N GLY A 210 0.11 -3.48 -9.42
CA GLY A 210 0.16 -4.04 -10.78
C GLY A 210 0.99 -5.33 -10.89
N SER A 211 0.63 -6.20 -11.83
CA SER A 211 1.54 -7.28 -12.26
C SER A 211 2.65 -6.71 -13.14
N LYS A 212 3.87 -7.26 -13.01
CA LYS A 212 5.04 -6.80 -13.78
C LYS A 212 4.79 -6.75 -15.30
N SER A 213 4.01 -7.68 -15.84
CA SER A 213 3.67 -7.75 -17.26
C SER A 213 2.77 -6.63 -17.76
N LYS A 214 2.02 -5.98 -16.87
CA LYS A 214 1.08 -4.87 -17.17
C LYS A 214 1.74 -3.50 -16.97
N LEU A 215 2.95 -3.44 -16.42
CA LEU A 215 3.67 -2.19 -16.12
C LEU A 215 4.66 -1.81 -17.23
N PRO A 216 4.94 -0.51 -17.43
CA PRO A 216 6.01 -0.07 -18.30
C PRO A 216 7.37 -0.68 -17.88
N PRO A 217 8.24 -1.10 -18.82
CA PRO A 217 9.53 -1.72 -18.48
C PRO A 217 10.41 -0.86 -17.57
N SER A 218 10.37 0.47 -17.72
CA SER A 218 11.11 1.40 -16.87
C SER A 218 10.62 1.40 -15.42
N VAL A 219 9.31 1.27 -15.19
CA VAL A 219 8.73 1.16 -13.85
C VAL A 219 9.18 -0.13 -13.19
N VAL A 220 9.14 -1.25 -13.92
CA VAL A 220 9.60 -2.55 -13.41
C VAL A 220 11.09 -2.49 -13.04
N ALA A 221 11.92 -1.89 -13.90
CA ALA A 221 13.34 -1.71 -13.61
C ALA A 221 13.58 -0.90 -12.33
N LEU A 222 12.85 0.21 -12.15
CA LEU A 222 12.95 1.04 -10.94
C LEU A 222 12.48 0.30 -9.68
N GLN A 223 11.41 -0.51 -9.78
CA GLN A 223 10.97 -1.36 -8.67
C GLN A 223 12.00 -2.43 -8.32
N ASP A 224 12.62 -3.06 -9.32
CA ASP A 224 13.65 -4.09 -9.12
C ASP A 224 14.97 -3.51 -8.56
N MET A 225 15.26 -2.24 -8.85
CA MET A 225 16.37 -1.49 -8.23
C MET A 225 16.05 -1.01 -6.80
N GLY A 226 14.81 -1.12 -6.33
CA GLY A 226 14.37 -0.57 -5.04
C GLY A 226 14.25 0.95 -5.02
N LEU A 227 14.14 1.60 -6.19
CA LEU A 227 13.90 3.03 -6.32
C LEU A 227 12.40 3.40 -6.32
N LEU A 228 11.54 2.42 -6.59
CA LEU A 228 10.09 2.54 -6.47
C LEU A 228 9.54 1.36 -5.66
N LEU A 229 8.44 1.59 -4.95
CA LEU A 229 7.79 0.57 -4.14
C LEU A 229 7.43 -0.64 -5.02
N SER A 230 7.92 -1.82 -4.65
CA SER A 230 7.62 -3.07 -5.35
C SER A 230 6.34 -3.72 -4.83
N ARG A 231 5.67 -4.50 -5.68
CA ARG A 231 4.52 -5.34 -5.27
C ARG A 231 4.85 -6.26 -4.09
N ARG A 232 6.04 -6.84 -4.09
CA ARG A 232 6.50 -7.75 -3.04
C ARG A 232 6.61 -7.05 -1.67
N GLN A 233 7.04 -5.80 -1.64
CA GLN A 233 7.08 -5.04 -0.38
C GLN A 233 5.67 -4.63 0.04
N HIS A 234 4.87 -4.13 -0.90
CA HIS A 234 3.56 -3.57 -0.59
C HIS A 234 2.51 -4.61 -0.19
N VAL A 235 2.59 -5.85 -0.69
CA VAL A 235 1.66 -6.91 -0.27
C VAL A 235 1.78 -7.23 1.24
N ASN A 236 2.95 -7.01 1.85
CA ASN A 236 3.12 -7.17 3.29
C ASN A 236 2.25 -6.20 4.08
N HIS A 237 2.02 -5.00 3.54
CA HIS A 237 1.16 -3.99 4.13
C HIS A 237 -0.31 -4.37 4.06
N HIS A 238 -0.75 -4.98 2.95
CA HIS A 238 -2.11 -5.56 2.82
C HIS A 238 -2.28 -6.89 3.57
N GLY A 239 -1.23 -7.34 4.27
CA GLY A 239 -1.28 -8.54 5.11
C GLY A 239 -2.24 -8.39 6.30
N ARG A 240 -2.38 -9.47 7.08
CA ARG A 240 -3.21 -9.42 8.30
C ARG A 240 -2.60 -8.46 9.32
N PRO A 241 -3.43 -7.72 10.08
CA PRO A 241 -2.97 -6.90 11.18
C PRO A 241 -2.08 -7.69 12.16
N PRO A 242 -1.06 -7.04 12.76
CA PRO A 242 -0.70 -5.63 12.59
C PRO A 242 -0.13 -5.32 11.19
N TYR A 243 -0.49 -4.15 10.66
CA TYR A 243 -0.01 -3.71 9.34
C TYR A 243 1.45 -3.24 9.43
N TYR A 244 2.25 -3.67 8.47
CA TYR A 244 3.66 -3.34 8.34
C TYR A 244 3.89 -2.58 7.02
N SER A 245 5.10 -2.04 6.81
CA SER A 245 5.53 -1.55 5.50
C SER A 245 4.69 -0.39 4.90
N TYR A 246 4.46 0.66 5.69
CA TYR A 246 3.64 1.82 5.30
C TYR A 246 4.26 2.75 4.25
N CYS A 247 5.58 2.80 4.05
CA CYS A 247 6.21 3.70 3.08
C CYS A 247 5.88 3.28 1.64
N ILE A 248 5.43 4.24 0.82
CA ILE A 248 4.90 4.00 -0.53
C ILE A 248 5.68 4.66 -1.66
N VAL A 249 6.80 5.35 -1.38
CA VAL A 249 7.67 5.88 -2.44
C VAL A 249 8.56 4.78 -3.00
N SER A 250 9.46 4.26 -2.16
CA SER A 250 10.37 3.15 -2.45
C SER A 250 10.26 2.00 -1.45
N GLY A 251 9.75 2.30 -0.25
CA GLY A 251 9.73 1.35 0.86
C GLY A 251 11.10 1.14 1.50
N ALA A 252 12.06 2.03 1.26
CA ALA A 252 13.42 1.96 1.81
C ALA A 252 13.40 2.02 3.36
N TRP A 253 12.48 2.79 3.94
CA TRP A 253 12.33 2.90 5.39
C TRP A 253 11.58 1.75 6.04
N ASN A 254 10.80 0.97 5.29
CA ASN A 254 9.90 -0.04 5.85
C ASN A 254 10.61 -1.02 6.76
N LYS A 255 11.72 -1.62 6.29
CA LYS A 255 12.48 -2.58 7.11
C LYS A 255 12.91 -1.98 8.45
N VAL A 256 13.45 -0.76 8.43
CA VAL A 256 13.94 -0.09 9.64
C VAL A 256 12.78 0.23 10.59
N LEU A 257 11.69 0.79 10.08
CA LEU A 257 10.52 1.16 10.89
C LEU A 257 9.82 -0.08 11.50
N ASP A 258 9.69 -1.15 10.71
CA ASP A 258 9.05 -2.41 11.10
C ASP A 258 9.90 -3.15 12.15
N GLU A 259 11.23 -3.30 11.94
CA GLU A 259 12.11 -3.99 12.90
C GLU A 259 12.27 -3.21 14.22
N SER A 260 12.23 -1.87 14.16
CA SER A 260 12.34 -1.01 15.34
C SER A 260 11.00 -0.73 16.04
N LYS A 261 9.89 -1.23 15.49
CA LYS A 261 8.55 -1.09 16.08
C LYS A 261 8.11 0.36 16.32
N VAL A 262 8.57 1.28 15.46
CA VAL A 262 8.33 2.73 15.65
C VAL A 262 6.84 3.04 15.70
N PHE A 263 6.06 2.50 14.78
CA PHE A 263 4.62 2.77 14.73
C PHE A 263 3.86 2.12 15.89
N GLU A 264 4.20 0.90 16.28
CA GLU A 264 3.60 0.24 17.45
C GLU A 264 3.93 1.01 18.75
N ALA A 265 5.14 1.57 18.87
CA ALA A 265 5.50 2.43 19.99
C ALA A 265 4.69 3.74 20.01
N LEU A 266 4.49 4.38 18.85
CA LEU A 266 3.68 5.58 18.73
C LEU A 266 2.19 5.32 19.00
N GLU A 267 1.65 4.19 18.54
CA GLU A 267 0.29 3.74 18.84
C GLU A 267 0.07 3.60 20.35
N ASN A 268 1.00 2.92 21.04
CA ASN A 268 0.94 2.79 22.50
C ASN A 268 1.02 4.15 23.19
N LEU A 269 1.92 5.04 22.75
CA LEU A 269 2.02 6.40 23.30
C LEU A 269 0.71 7.17 23.13
N LEU A 270 0.12 7.15 21.94
CA LEU A 270 -1.14 7.84 21.66
C LEU A 270 -2.30 7.28 22.49
N TYR A 271 -2.34 5.96 22.66
CA TYR A 271 -3.35 5.31 23.50
C TYR A 271 -3.17 5.68 24.98
N PHE A 272 -1.98 5.58 25.54
CA PHE A 272 -1.76 5.86 26.96
C PHE A 272 -1.89 7.34 27.31
N GLN A 273 -1.50 8.24 26.40
CA GLN A 273 -1.56 9.68 26.66
C GLN A 273 -2.93 10.30 26.34
N PHE A 274 -3.62 9.81 25.31
CA PHE A 274 -4.83 10.45 24.78
C PHE A 274 -6.05 9.51 24.71
N GLY A 275 -5.90 8.23 25.03
CA GLY A 275 -6.97 7.24 24.92
C GLY A 275 -7.36 6.89 23.48
N VAL A 276 -6.56 7.31 22.49
CA VAL A 276 -6.85 7.09 21.07
C VAL A 276 -6.35 5.71 20.65
N ARG A 277 -7.27 4.81 20.33
CA ARG A 277 -6.96 3.45 19.87
C ARG A 277 -6.79 3.42 18.34
N PRO A 278 -5.68 2.87 17.80
CA PRO A 278 -5.50 2.71 16.37
C PRO A 278 -6.37 1.57 15.82
N ARG A 279 -6.76 1.69 14.54
CA ARG A 279 -7.55 0.66 13.85
C ARG A 279 -6.79 -0.64 13.60
N SER A 280 -5.45 -0.60 13.51
CA SER A 280 -4.57 -1.77 13.42
C SER A 280 -4.75 -2.79 14.55
N TRP A 281 -5.35 -2.37 15.68
CA TRP A 281 -5.62 -3.24 16.85
C TRP A 281 -6.99 -3.94 16.81
N SER A 282 -7.77 -3.73 15.76
CA SER A 282 -9.07 -4.39 15.57
C SER A 282 -8.88 -5.70 14.80
N ASP A 283 -9.70 -6.71 15.11
CA ASP A 283 -9.67 -7.98 14.37
C ASP A 283 -9.97 -7.73 12.87
N PRO A 284 -9.28 -8.44 11.96
CA PRO A 284 -9.50 -8.27 10.54
C PRO A 284 -10.93 -8.68 10.17
N ASN A 285 -11.75 -7.72 9.74
CA ASN A 285 -13.00 -8.04 9.07
C ASN A 285 -12.67 -8.89 7.83
N SER A 286 -13.39 -10.01 7.65
CA SER A 286 -13.21 -10.97 6.56
C SER A 286 -13.62 -10.46 5.17
N GLU A 287 -13.62 -9.14 4.96
CA GLU A 287 -14.14 -8.47 3.76
C GLU A 287 -13.06 -8.19 2.70
N TRP A 288 -11.86 -8.74 2.88
CA TRP A 288 -10.83 -8.68 1.85
C TRP A 288 -11.26 -9.53 0.64
N THR A 289 -11.37 -8.88 -0.51
CA THR A 289 -11.52 -9.57 -1.80
C THR A 289 -10.30 -9.23 -2.65
N GLU A 290 -9.66 -10.24 -3.22
CA GLU A 290 -8.67 -10.04 -4.28
C GLU A 290 -9.27 -10.69 -5.53
N GLU A 291 -9.43 -9.92 -6.61
CA GLU A 291 -9.70 -10.54 -7.91
C GLU A 291 -8.47 -11.36 -8.30
N THR A 292 -8.56 -12.66 -8.06
CA THR A 292 -7.61 -13.61 -8.63
C THR A 292 -7.79 -13.57 -10.14
N ASP A 293 -6.82 -12.98 -10.84
CA ASP A 293 -6.63 -13.22 -12.27
C ASP A 293 -6.39 -14.73 -12.42
N ILE A 294 -7.46 -15.51 -12.67
CA ILE A 294 -7.38 -16.94 -12.95
C ILE A 294 -6.62 -17.09 -14.26
N CYS A 295 -5.31 -17.27 -14.16
CA CYS A 295 -4.50 -17.74 -15.26
C CYS A 295 -4.85 -19.22 -15.47
N ASN A 296 -5.74 -19.49 -16.43
CA ASN A 296 -5.97 -20.83 -16.94
C ASN A 296 -4.69 -21.32 -17.63
N ASN A 297 -3.79 -21.91 -16.84
CA ASN A 297 -2.82 -22.87 -17.32
C ASN A 297 -3.55 -24.19 -17.56
N GLN A 298 -4.03 -24.41 -18.79
CA GLN A 298 -4.29 -25.74 -19.31
C GLN A 298 -3.79 -25.85 -20.76
N ALA A 299 -2.78 -26.73 -20.90
CA ALA A 299 -2.19 -27.34 -22.09
C ALA A 299 -1.32 -26.46 -23.00
#